data_AF-A0A3C0PG00-F1
#
_entry.id   AF-A0A3C0PG00-F1
#
_cell.length_a   1.000
_cell.length_b   1.000
_cell.length_c   1.000
_cell.angle_alpha   90.00
_cell.angle_beta   90.00
_cell.angle_gamma   90.00
#
_symmetry.space_group_name_H-M   'P 1'
#
loop_
_entity.id
_entity.type
_entity.pdbx_description
1 polymer ?
#
loop_
_entity_poly.entity_id
_entity_poly.type
_entity_poly.pdbx_seq_one_letter_code
_entity_poly.pdbx_strand_id
1 'polypeptide(L)'
;MIDVNIKTIPHQDQRYDTAGDYIIGAISGDGHTRAIELIYVSEIGNHDYEFLVAVHELIEWYLTERRGIKETDIMAFDVDHPDLDDPGNDPAAPYHREHMFATEIEKMLCAEMGLDWNVYYKAFDGLEYK
;
A
#
# COMPACT_ATOMS: atom_id res chain seq x y z
N MET A 1 17.80 10.85 -2.59
CA MET A 1 18.00 9.56 -3.30
C MET A 1 16.81 8.71 -2.93
N ILE A 2 16.13 8.13 -3.92
CA ILE A 2 15.00 7.22 -3.69
C ILE A 2 15.58 5.80 -3.65
N ASP A 3 15.25 5.04 -2.61
CA ASP A 3 15.69 3.65 -2.42
C ASP A 3 14.52 2.86 -1.82
N VAL A 4 13.84 2.09 -2.67
CA VAL A 4 12.58 1.41 -2.37
C VAL A 4 12.71 -0.06 -2.76
N ASN A 5 12.27 -0.95 -1.87
CA ASN A 5 12.17 -2.38 -2.14
C ASN A 5 10.69 -2.79 -2.11
N ILE A 6 10.20 -3.34 -3.22
CA ILE A 6 8.83 -3.80 -3.36
C ILE A 6 8.83 -5.33 -3.35
N LYS A 7 7.98 -5.94 -2.53
CA LYS A 7 7.85 -7.40 -2.44
C LYS A 7 6.40 -7.80 -2.21
N THR A 8 6.02 -8.92 -2.83
CA THR A 8 4.84 -9.66 -2.40
C THR A 8 5.19 -10.53 -1.20
N ILE A 9 4.27 -10.63 -0.24
CA ILE A 9 4.40 -11.44 0.98
C ILE A 9 3.09 -12.20 1.23
N PRO A 10 3.11 -13.34 1.93
CA PRO A 10 1.88 -13.97 2.40
C PRO A 10 0.99 -12.97 3.15
N HIS A 11 -0.31 -12.95 2.87
CA HIS A 11 -1.21 -11.94 3.45
C HIS A 11 -1.19 -11.92 4.99
N GLN A 12 -1.07 -13.07 5.64
CA GLN A 12 -0.93 -13.21 7.10
C GLN A 12 0.37 -12.60 7.68
N ASP A 13 1.38 -12.32 6.84
CA ASP A 13 2.64 -11.70 7.25
C ASP A 13 2.57 -10.15 7.20
N GLN A 14 1.44 -9.58 6.76
CA GLN A 14 1.18 -8.14 6.82
C GLN A 14 1.10 -7.64 8.28
N ARG A 15 1.38 -6.34 8.49
CA ARG A 15 1.30 -5.73 9.82
C ARG A 15 -0.13 -5.69 10.39
N TYR A 16 -1.12 -5.65 9.51
CA TYR A 16 -2.56 -5.65 9.77
C TYR A 16 -3.29 -6.16 8.52
N ASP A 17 -4.60 -6.33 8.56
CA ASP A 17 -5.40 -6.80 7.43
C ASP A 17 -5.45 -5.75 6.32
N THR A 18 -4.57 -5.87 5.32
CA THR A 18 -4.45 -4.93 4.20
C THR A 18 -3.98 -5.62 2.91
N ALA A 19 -4.36 -5.05 1.76
CA ALA A 19 -3.84 -5.45 0.45
C ALA A 19 -2.38 -5.02 0.24
N GLY A 20 -2.00 -3.87 0.79
CA GLY A 20 -0.68 -3.26 0.60
C GLY A 20 -0.29 -2.39 1.79
N ASP A 21 1.02 -2.20 1.98
CA ASP A 21 1.56 -1.41 3.07
C ASP A 21 2.95 -0.87 2.75
N TYR A 22 3.27 0.34 3.20
CA TYR A 22 4.61 0.93 3.11
C TYR A 22 5.20 1.23 4.48
N ILE A 23 6.45 0.82 4.69
CA ILE A 23 7.17 0.99 5.94
C ILE A 23 8.61 1.44 5.74
N ILE A 24 9.12 2.15 6.74
CA ILE A 24 10.56 2.43 6.83
C ILE A 24 11.26 1.18 7.40
N GLY A 25 12.02 0.51 6.53
CA GLY A 25 12.90 -0.60 6.88
C GLY A 25 14.35 -0.18 7.06
N ALA A 26 15.20 -1.17 7.33
CA ALA A 26 16.66 -0.98 7.39
C ALA A 26 17.37 -2.13 6.69
N ILE A 27 18.37 -1.81 5.86
CA ILE A 27 19.30 -2.80 5.31
C ILE A 27 20.67 -2.57 5.94
N SER A 28 21.28 -3.65 6.41
CA SER A 28 22.68 -3.67 6.84
C SER A 28 23.57 -4.29 5.76
N GLY A 29 24.64 -3.59 5.39
CA GLY A 29 25.64 -4.03 4.42
C GLY A 29 26.95 -3.25 4.61
N ASP A 30 28.09 -3.89 4.39
CA ASP A 30 29.43 -3.28 4.52
C ASP A 30 29.70 -2.58 5.88
N GLY A 31 29.10 -3.09 6.97
CA GLY A 31 29.22 -2.50 8.30
C GLY A 31 28.39 -1.23 8.53
N HIS A 32 27.54 -0.85 7.58
CA HIS A 32 26.63 0.28 7.67
C HIS A 32 25.18 -0.19 7.64
N THR A 33 24.31 0.51 8.36
CA THR A 33 22.85 0.34 8.29
C THR A 33 22.25 1.62 7.75
N ARG A 34 21.37 1.50 6.76
CA ARG A 34 20.65 2.63 6.18
C ARG A 34 19.16 2.33 6.12
N ALA A 35 18.35 3.36 6.33
CA ALA A 35 16.91 3.29 6.13
C ALA A 35 16.59 3.12 4.65
N ILE A 36 15.60 2.30 4.36
CA ILE A 36 15.02 2.14 3.02
C ILE A 36 13.50 2.05 3.16
N GLU A 37 12.81 2.33 2.06
CA GLU A 37 11.36 2.15 2.02
C GLU A 37 11.05 0.73 1.57
N LEU A 38 10.12 0.10 2.28
CA LEU A 38 9.64 -1.24 1.97
C LEU A 38 8.18 -1.12 1.61
N ILE A 39 7.80 -1.64 0.44
CA ILE A 39 6.41 -1.80 0.05
C ILE A 39 6.12 -3.29 0.03
N TYR A 40 5.16 -3.69 0.85
CA TYR A 40 4.68 -5.06 0.93
C TYR A 40 3.28 -5.16 0.34
N VAL A 41 3.09 -6.16 -0.51
CA VAL A 41 1.80 -6.44 -1.14
C VAL A 41 1.37 -7.85 -0.78
N SER A 42 0.10 -8.01 -0.41
CA SER A 42 -0.48 -9.31 -0.11
C SER A 42 -0.47 -10.20 -1.36
N GLU A 43 0.21 -11.34 -1.27
CA GLU A 43 0.27 -12.34 -2.34
C GLU A 43 -1.11 -12.97 -2.54
N ILE A 44 -1.62 -12.86 -3.76
CA ILE A 44 -2.93 -13.38 -4.18
C ILE A 44 -2.81 -14.34 -5.37
N GLY A 45 -1.58 -14.52 -5.90
CA GLY A 45 -1.29 -15.40 -7.02
C GLY A 45 -1.62 -14.79 -8.38
N ASN A 46 -1.90 -13.48 -8.43
CA ASN A 46 -2.04 -12.71 -9.65
C ASN A 46 -1.08 -11.52 -9.64
N HIS A 47 0.00 -11.66 -10.40
CA HIS A 47 1.08 -10.67 -10.44
C HIS A 47 0.62 -9.30 -10.95
N ASP A 48 -0.35 -9.24 -11.85
CA ASP A 48 -0.86 -7.95 -12.33
C ASP A 48 -1.62 -7.21 -11.23
N TYR A 49 -2.36 -7.93 -10.38
CA TYR A 49 -3.09 -7.35 -9.25
C TYR A 49 -2.12 -6.88 -8.17
N GLU A 50 -1.10 -7.69 -7.86
CA GLU A 50 -0.05 -7.35 -6.92
C GLU A 50 0.76 -6.12 -7.39
N PHE A 51 0.99 -6.01 -8.70
CA PHE A 51 1.64 -4.85 -9.28
C PHE A 51 0.81 -3.56 -9.17
N LEU A 52 -0.51 -3.64 -9.36
CA LEU A 52 -1.42 -2.50 -9.19
C LEU A 52 -1.37 -1.96 -7.76
N VAL A 53 -1.49 -2.83 -6.75
CA VAL A 53 -1.35 -2.44 -5.35
C VAL A 53 0.03 -1.86 -5.08
N ALA A 54 1.11 -2.47 -5.58
CA ALA A 54 2.46 -1.93 -5.39
C ALA A 54 2.62 -0.50 -5.94
N VAL A 55 1.99 -0.19 -7.07
CA VAL A 55 1.98 1.15 -7.65
C VAL A 55 1.15 2.11 -6.81
N HIS A 56 0.00 1.67 -6.30
CA HIS A 56 -0.83 2.44 -5.36
C HIS A 56 -0.02 2.85 -4.13
N GLU A 57 0.60 1.88 -3.44
CA GLU A 57 1.42 2.13 -2.25
C GLU A 57 2.59 3.07 -2.55
N LEU A 58 3.27 2.89 -3.69
CA LEU A 58 4.41 3.72 -4.07
C LEU A 58 4.01 5.20 -4.28
N ILE A 59 2.86 5.43 -4.89
CA ILE A 59 2.35 6.79 -5.14
C ILE A 59 1.89 7.42 -3.84
N GLU A 60 1.14 6.68 -3.03
CA GLU A 60 0.63 7.17 -1.75
C GLU A 60 1.78 7.56 -0.82
N TRP A 61 2.73 6.64 -0.58
CA TRP A 61 3.95 6.87 0.19
C TRP A 61 4.69 8.13 -0.27
N TYR A 62 4.96 8.25 -1.57
CA TYR A 62 5.75 9.37 -2.06
C TYR A 62 5.03 10.71 -1.87
N LEU A 63 3.71 10.72 -1.99
CA LEU A 63 2.91 11.92 -1.80
C LEU A 63 2.75 12.30 -0.33
N THR A 64 2.56 11.33 0.56
CA THR A 64 2.47 11.56 2.02
C THR A 64 3.80 12.10 2.55
N GLU A 65 4.92 11.48 2.18
CA GLU A 65 6.28 11.95 2.52
C GLU A 65 6.52 13.37 2.01
N ARG A 66 6.20 13.63 0.73
CA ARG A 66 6.38 14.97 0.12
C ARG A 66 5.55 16.05 0.81
N ARG A 67 4.40 15.69 1.39
CA ARG A 67 3.48 16.61 2.06
C ARG A 67 3.70 16.66 3.57
N GLY A 68 4.63 15.87 4.10
CA GLY A 68 4.95 15.81 5.53
C GLY A 68 3.84 15.19 6.37
N ILE A 69 3.02 14.31 5.76
CA ILE A 69 2.03 13.50 6.48
C ILE A 69 2.82 12.35 7.11
N LYS A 70 2.75 12.21 8.43
CA LYS A 70 3.55 11.23 9.14
C LYS A 70 2.89 9.86 9.05
N GLU A 71 3.68 8.82 8.79
CA GLU A 71 3.21 7.43 8.85
C GLU A 71 2.55 7.10 10.20
N THR A 72 3.05 7.66 11.31
CA THR A 72 2.44 7.49 12.62
C THR A 72 1.02 8.05 12.73
N ASP A 73 0.71 9.10 11.98
CA ASP A 73 -0.63 9.71 11.98
C ASP A 73 -1.59 8.88 11.10
N ILE A 74 -1.06 8.28 10.01
CA ILE A 74 -1.77 7.35 9.12
C ILE A 74 -2.12 6.07 9.90
N MET A 75 -1.11 5.42 10.47
CA MET A 75 -1.28 4.20 11.26
C MET A 75 -2.22 4.40 12.45
N ALA A 76 -2.16 5.56 13.13
CA ALA A 76 -3.09 5.86 14.21
C ALA A 76 -4.55 5.95 13.71
N PHE A 77 -4.76 6.51 12.52
CA PHE A 77 -6.08 6.56 11.90
C PHE A 77 -6.58 5.16 11.53
N ASP A 78 -5.76 4.35 10.86
CA ASP A 78 -6.13 3.03 10.36
C ASP A 78 -6.45 2.05 11.51
N VAL A 79 -5.67 2.10 12.59
CA VAL A 79 -5.92 1.30 13.80
C VAL A 79 -7.18 1.73 14.55
N ASP A 80 -7.53 3.02 14.52
CA ASP A 80 -8.74 3.55 15.19
C ASP A 80 -10.02 3.28 14.38
N HIS A 81 -9.92 2.89 13.10
CA HIS A 81 -11.04 2.61 12.20
C HIS A 81 -10.95 1.21 11.56
N PRO A 82 -10.86 0.13 12.34
CA PRO A 82 -10.68 -1.24 11.83
C PRO A 82 -11.93 -1.78 11.12
N ASP A 83 -13.05 -1.07 11.17
CA ASP A 83 -14.30 -1.41 10.47
C ASP A 83 -14.39 -0.82 9.06
N LEU A 84 -13.43 0.01 8.66
CA LEU A 84 -13.32 0.49 7.28
C LEU A 84 -12.55 -0.53 6.45
N ASP A 85 -13.15 -0.99 5.35
CA ASP A 85 -12.50 -1.89 4.39
C ASP A 85 -11.22 -1.27 3.79
N ASP A 86 -11.22 0.06 3.61
CA ASP A 86 -10.10 0.84 3.09
C ASP A 86 -10.15 2.26 3.70
N PRO A 87 -9.38 2.49 4.79
CA PRO A 87 -9.44 3.73 5.56
C PRO A 87 -9.12 4.99 4.74
N GLY A 88 -8.31 4.87 3.69
CA GLY A 88 -7.91 5.99 2.84
C GLY A 88 -9.06 6.60 2.04
N ASN A 89 -10.17 5.86 1.87
CA ASN A 89 -11.39 6.38 1.26
C ASN A 89 -12.16 7.34 2.18
N ASP A 90 -11.93 7.30 3.49
CA ASP A 90 -12.62 8.20 4.42
C ASP A 90 -12.07 9.63 4.29
N PRO A 91 -12.91 10.66 4.05
CA PRO A 91 -12.47 12.05 3.97
C PRO A 91 -11.78 12.59 5.23
N ALA A 92 -11.93 11.94 6.38
CA ALA A 92 -11.26 12.26 7.63
C ALA A 92 -9.85 11.66 7.72
N ALA A 93 -9.48 10.69 6.87
CA ALA A 93 -8.16 10.12 6.84
C ALA A 93 -7.12 11.21 6.50
N PRO A 94 -6.01 11.32 7.26
CA PRO A 94 -5.03 12.37 7.05
C PRO A 94 -4.33 12.28 5.68
N TYR A 95 -4.40 11.11 5.05
CA TYR A 95 -3.81 10.77 3.76
C TYR A 95 -4.87 10.56 2.66
N HIS A 96 -6.14 10.92 2.91
CA HIS A 96 -7.25 10.71 1.98
C HIS A 96 -6.96 11.24 0.57
N ARG A 97 -6.36 12.43 0.48
CA ARG A 97 -6.10 13.07 -0.82
C ARG A 97 -5.03 12.33 -1.61
N GLU A 98 -4.04 11.77 -0.91
CA GLU A 98 -2.94 11.00 -1.46
C GLU A 98 -3.44 9.63 -1.92
N HIS A 99 -4.23 8.96 -1.07
CA HIS A 99 -4.90 7.71 -1.36
C HIS A 99 -5.76 7.80 -2.61
N MET A 100 -6.73 8.73 -2.63
CA MET A 100 -7.63 8.89 -3.79
C MET A 100 -6.88 9.19 -5.09
N PHE A 101 -5.75 9.89 -5.02
CA PHE A 101 -4.93 10.15 -6.21
C PHE A 101 -4.20 8.89 -6.67
N ALA A 102 -3.66 8.08 -5.75
CA ALA A 102 -3.07 6.79 -6.04
C ALA A 102 -4.10 5.84 -6.67
N THR A 103 -5.31 5.76 -6.11
CA THR A 103 -6.43 4.94 -6.63
C THR A 103 -6.82 5.34 -8.06
N GLU A 104 -6.82 6.62 -8.41
CA GLU A 104 -7.15 7.04 -9.78
C GLU A 104 -6.05 6.65 -10.78
N ILE A 105 -4.77 6.72 -10.39
CA ILE A 105 -3.67 6.21 -11.23
C ILE A 105 -3.75 4.69 -11.37
N GLU A 106 -4.04 4.01 -10.28
CA GLU A 106 -4.24 2.56 -10.27
C GLU A 106 -5.38 2.13 -11.20
N LYS A 107 -6.53 2.81 -11.16
CA LYS A 107 -7.63 2.60 -12.11
C LYS A 107 -7.20 2.83 -13.57
N MET A 108 -6.42 3.88 -13.83
CA MET A 108 -5.90 4.14 -15.17
C MET A 108 -4.97 3.01 -15.64
N LEU A 109 -4.10 2.52 -14.76
CA LEU A 109 -3.17 1.42 -15.07
C LEU A 109 -3.92 0.09 -15.27
N CYS A 110 -4.89 -0.19 -14.41
CA CYS A 110 -5.79 -1.34 -14.49
C CYS A 110 -6.52 -1.37 -15.85
N ALA A 111 -7.08 -0.23 -16.27
CA ALA A 111 -7.72 -0.09 -17.57
C ALA A 111 -6.73 -0.26 -18.75
N GLU A 112 -5.52 0.32 -18.66
CA GLU A 112 -4.48 0.18 -19.68
C GLU A 112 -4.02 -1.29 -19.84
N MET A 113 -3.97 -2.04 -18.74
CA MET A 113 -3.64 -3.47 -18.73
C MET A 113 -4.81 -4.36 -19.21
N GLY A 114 -5.97 -3.77 -19.51
CA GLY A 114 -7.16 -4.50 -19.97
C GLY A 114 -7.87 -5.29 -18.87
N LEU A 115 -7.69 -4.89 -17.61
CA LEU A 115 -8.29 -5.53 -16.44
C LEU A 115 -9.62 -4.86 -16.08
N ASP A 116 -10.53 -5.61 -15.45
CA ASP A 116 -11.77 -5.07 -14.89
C ASP A 116 -11.54 -4.65 -13.43
N TRP A 117 -11.73 -3.36 -13.15
CA TRP A 117 -11.54 -2.80 -11.82
C TRP A 117 -12.35 -3.51 -10.73
N ASN A 118 -13.61 -3.88 -11.01
CA ASN A 118 -14.46 -4.50 -9.98
C ASN A 118 -14.07 -5.94 -9.71
N VAL A 119 -13.55 -6.65 -10.72
CA VAL A 119 -13.01 -8.01 -10.54
C VAL A 119 -11.71 -7.94 -9.77
N TYR A 120 -10.83 -7.01 -10.13
CA TYR A 120 -9.57 -6.74 -9.46
C TYR A 120 -9.77 -6.38 -7.98
N TYR A 121 -10.56 -5.34 -7.70
CA TYR A 121 -10.78 -4.80 -6.36
C TYR A 121 -11.31 -5.86 -5.40
N LYS A 122 -12.28 -6.67 -5.85
CA LYS A 122 -12.87 -7.75 -5.06
C LYS A 122 -12.01 -8.99 -4.91
N ALA A 123 -10.87 -9.07 -5.61
CA ALA A 123 -9.99 -10.22 -5.50
C ALA A 123 -9.47 -10.36 -4.06
N PHE A 124 -9.26 -9.22 -3.38
CA PHE A 124 -8.67 -9.17 -2.04
C PHE A 124 -9.68 -9.50 -0.91
N ASP A 125 -11.00 -9.37 -1.13
CA ASP A 125 -12.06 -9.68 -0.15
C ASP A 125 -12.00 -11.11 0.44
N GLY A 126 -11.36 -12.04 -0.26
CA GLY A 126 -11.25 -13.46 0.14
C GLY A 126 -9.99 -13.81 0.92
N LEU A 127 -9.08 -12.85 1.13
CA LEU A 127 -7.88 -13.07 1.92
C LEU A 127 -8.24 -13.08 3.41
N GLU A 128 -7.69 -14.04 4.16
CA GLU A 128 -7.92 -14.14 5.59
C GLU A 128 -6.64 -13.77 6.35
N TYR A 129 -6.70 -12.68 7.10
CA TYR A 129 -5.68 -12.32 8.09
C TYR A 129 -5.82 -13.23 9.33
N LYS A 130 -4.97 -14.26 9.47
CA LYS A 130 -5.04 -15.28 10.54
C LYS A 130 -3.78 -15.41 11.39
#